data_AF-A0A6J1CQL9-F1
#
_entry.id   AF-A0A6J1CQL9-F1
#
_cell.length_a   1.000
_cell.length_b   1.000
_cell.length_c   1.000
_cell.angle_alpha   90.00
_cell.angle_beta   90.00
_cell.angle_gamma   90.00
#
_symmetry.space_group_name_H-M   'P 1'
#
loop_
_entity.id
_entity.type
_entity.pdbx_description
1 polymer ?
#
loop_
_entity_poly.entity_id
_entity_poly.type
_entity_poly.pdbx_seq_one_letter_code
_entity_poly.pdbx_strand_id
1 'polypeptide(L)'
;MGDFSGKINIEELLSYGNDLVALLKDQKDVQTLNQCLEHVKALQSFCDDDFSNVHNYEKKIEACRQKTEEAKARTVADAEMDVLEEELEEELRKEHLLMEEIRLVTSEINELDCQRISVQERKQAMKKLEQQELRAQRKLSMYASVTDIIPNMDDQSKISGHIVDRNKRVVQKFELDPTKTSAFDICNSIWDMINSP
;
A
#
# COMPACT_ATOMS: atom_id res chain seq x y z
N MET A 1 -71.89 49.46 21.11
CA MET A 1 -71.90 49.11 22.55
C MET A 1 -70.92 50.04 23.25
N GLY A 2 -71.27 51.08 23.99
CA GLY A 2 -72.52 51.78 24.25
C GLY A 2 -72.14 53.23 24.55
N ASP A 3 -72.99 54.17 24.12
CA ASP A 3 -72.74 55.61 24.26
C ASP A 3 -72.73 56.02 25.73
N PHE A 4 -71.57 56.38 26.26
CA PHE A 4 -71.47 57.09 27.54
C PHE A 4 -71.80 58.57 27.31
N SER A 5 -73.08 58.88 27.11
CA SER A 5 -73.64 60.23 27.28
C SER A 5 -73.94 60.47 28.77
N GLY A 6 -72.93 60.28 29.62
CA GLY A 6 -73.00 60.67 31.02
C GLY A 6 -72.67 62.14 31.11
N LYS A 7 -73.66 63.01 31.35
CA LYS A 7 -73.38 64.36 31.86
C LYS A 7 -72.62 64.18 33.17
N ILE A 8 -71.29 64.36 33.13
CA ILE A 8 -70.46 64.32 34.32
C ILE A 8 -71.06 65.35 35.28
N ASN A 9 -71.57 64.87 36.42
CA ASN A 9 -72.17 65.71 37.42
C ASN A 9 -71.06 66.56 38.04
N ILE A 10 -70.94 67.80 37.57
CA ILE A 10 -69.81 68.68 37.89
C ILE A 10 -69.71 68.91 39.39
N GLU A 11 -70.84 68.94 40.11
CA GLU A 11 -70.86 69.10 41.57
C GLU A 11 -70.32 67.88 42.31
N GLU A 12 -70.59 66.68 41.81
CA GLU A 12 -70.09 65.43 42.39
C GLU A 12 -68.59 65.24 42.08
N LEU A 13 -68.16 65.59 40.86
CA LEU A 13 -66.73 65.62 40.51
C LEU A 13 -65.97 66.66 41.34
N LEU A 14 -66.56 67.83 41.57
CA LEU A 14 -65.99 68.87 42.43
C LEU A 14 -65.98 68.44 43.91
N SER A 15 -66.98 67.70 44.39
CA SER A 15 -66.95 67.16 45.77
C SER A 15 -65.84 66.14 45.94
N TYR A 16 -65.65 65.22 44.99
CA TYR A 16 -64.52 64.29 44.99
C TYR A 16 -63.17 65.01 44.92
N GLY A 17 -63.07 66.06 44.10
CA GLY A 17 -61.88 66.93 44.05
C GLY A 17 -61.61 67.63 45.37
N ASN A 18 -62.65 68.14 46.03
CA ASN A 18 -62.55 68.78 47.34
C ASN A 18 -62.15 67.78 48.43
N ASP A 19 -62.67 66.55 48.41
CA ASP A 19 -62.30 65.48 49.36
C ASP A 19 -60.83 65.06 49.19
N LEU A 20 -60.35 64.99 47.94
CA LEU A 20 -58.94 64.73 47.61
C LEU A 20 -58.01 65.86 48.07
N VAL A 21 -58.45 67.10 47.94
CA VAL A 21 -57.71 68.27 48.46
C VAL A 21 -57.73 68.30 49.99
N ALA A 22 -58.84 67.92 50.62
CA ALA A 22 -58.98 67.85 52.09
C ALA A 22 -58.12 66.75 52.75
N LEU A 23 -57.70 65.74 51.99
CA LEU A 23 -56.73 64.72 52.41
C LEU A 23 -55.29 65.25 52.48
N LEU A 24 -54.96 66.29 51.70
CA LEU A 24 -53.66 66.94 51.68
C LEU A 24 -53.67 68.13 52.64
N LYS A 25 -53.53 67.84 53.93
CA LYS A 25 -53.71 68.84 54.99
C LYS A 25 -52.49 69.73 55.17
N ASP A 26 -51.29 69.20 54.92
CA ASP A 26 -50.03 69.91 55.10
C ASP A 26 -49.15 69.90 53.83
N GLN A 27 -48.28 70.91 53.70
CA GLN A 27 -47.32 71.02 52.60
C GLN A 27 -46.40 69.78 52.48
N LYS A 28 -46.17 69.07 53.58
CA LYS A 28 -45.41 67.80 53.60
C LYS A 28 -46.11 66.71 52.80
N ASP A 29 -47.44 66.61 52.86
CA ASP A 29 -48.20 65.59 52.15
C ASP A 29 -48.11 65.80 50.64
N VAL A 30 -48.15 67.07 50.20
CA VAL A 30 -47.93 67.46 48.80
C VAL A 30 -46.51 67.12 48.35
N GLN A 31 -45.50 67.35 49.19
CA GLN A 31 -44.11 66.97 48.91
C GLN A 31 -43.94 65.45 48.81
N THR A 32 -44.58 64.67 49.69
CA THR A 32 -44.58 63.20 49.65
C THR A 32 -45.28 62.69 48.40
N LEU A 33 -46.43 63.25 48.02
CA LEU A 33 -47.13 62.88 46.78
C LEU A 33 -46.28 63.18 45.54
N ASN A 34 -45.60 64.33 45.50
CA ASN A 34 -44.72 64.69 44.39
C ASN A 34 -43.47 63.79 44.34
N GLN A 35 -42.91 63.41 45.48
CA GLN A 35 -41.85 62.39 45.56
C GLN A 35 -42.34 61.02 45.06
N CYS A 36 -43.54 60.59 45.45
CA CYS A 36 -44.16 59.37 44.94
C CYS A 36 -44.37 59.42 43.43
N LEU A 37 -44.80 60.56 42.88
CA LEU A 37 -44.95 60.76 41.44
C LEU A 37 -43.61 60.63 40.71
N GLU A 38 -42.55 61.27 41.21
CA GLU A 38 -41.21 61.15 40.64
C GLU A 38 -40.67 59.71 40.75
N HIS A 39 -40.94 59.00 41.84
CA HIS A 39 -40.63 57.57 41.97
C HIS A 39 -41.38 56.71 40.95
N VAL A 40 -42.66 56.98 40.70
CA VAL A 40 -43.45 56.24 39.68
C VAL A 40 -42.90 56.52 38.29
N LYS A 41 -42.55 57.76 37.96
CA LYS A 41 -41.93 58.10 36.66
C LYS A 41 -40.58 57.42 36.48
N ALA A 42 -39.74 57.41 37.52
CA ALA A 42 -38.46 56.71 37.49
C ALA A 42 -38.64 55.19 37.32
N LEU A 43 -39.63 54.60 38.01
CA LEU A 43 -39.98 53.19 37.88
C LEU A 43 -40.49 52.86 36.48
N GLN A 44 -41.31 53.74 35.90
CA GLN A 44 -41.82 53.59 34.53
C GLN A 44 -40.67 53.64 33.52
N SER A 45 -39.77 54.61 33.64
CA SER A 45 -38.57 54.69 32.79
C SER A 45 -37.70 53.44 32.91
N PHE A 46 -37.53 52.92 34.12
CA PHE A 46 -36.77 51.69 34.36
C PHE A 46 -37.46 50.47 33.72
N CYS A 47 -38.80 50.41 33.83
CA CYS A 47 -39.59 49.34 33.24
C CYS A 47 -39.52 49.39 31.70
N ASP A 48 -39.59 50.57 31.09
CA ASP A 48 -39.45 50.76 29.64
C ASP A 48 -38.06 50.34 29.14
N ASP A 49 -37.01 50.69 29.89
CA ASP A 49 -35.63 50.25 29.61
C ASP A 49 -35.48 48.72 29.75
N ASP A 50 -36.07 48.12 30.79
CA ASP A 50 -36.10 46.66 30.97
C ASP A 50 -36.84 45.96 29.83
N PHE A 51 -37.99 46.47 29.40
CA PHE A 51 -38.73 45.94 28.25
C PHE A 51 -37.90 46.01 26.96
N SER A 52 -37.20 47.12 26.73
CA SER A 52 -36.28 47.28 25.59
C SER A 52 -35.14 46.27 25.63
N ASN A 53 -34.56 46.06 26.82
CA ASN A 53 -33.49 45.09 27.04
C ASN A 53 -33.95 43.66 26.82
N VAL A 54 -35.12 43.26 27.35
CA VAL A 54 -35.72 41.94 27.14
C VAL A 54 -35.91 41.67 25.65
N HIS A 55 -36.48 42.63 24.91
CA HIS A 55 -36.66 42.51 23.47
C HIS A 55 -35.32 42.39 22.69
N ASN A 56 -34.26 43.06 23.17
CA ASN A 56 -32.92 42.94 22.61
C ASN A 56 -32.33 41.54 22.86
N TYR A 57 -32.49 41.00 24.07
CA TYR A 57 -32.06 39.65 24.39
C TYR A 57 -32.79 38.59 23.57
N GLU A 58 -34.10 38.74 23.36
CA GLU A 58 -34.87 37.85 22.46
C GLU A 58 -34.29 37.84 21.04
N LYS A 59 -34.00 39.01 20.47
CA LYS A 59 -33.37 39.12 19.15
C LYS A 59 -31.99 38.45 19.09
N LYS A 60 -31.19 38.62 20.15
CA LYS A 60 -29.86 37.98 20.25
C LYS A 60 -29.98 36.46 20.35
N ILE A 61 -30.95 35.96 21.12
CA ILE A 61 -31.21 34.52 21.24
C ILE A 61 -31.61 33.93 19.89
N GLU A 62 -32.51 34.59 19.17
CA GLU A 62 -32.95 34.10 17.86
C GLU A 62 -31.80 34.12 16.84
N ALA A 63 -30.99 35.18 16.82
CA ALA A 63 -29.81 35.26 15.97
C ALA A 63 -28.77 34.16 16.31
N CYS A 64 -28.57 33.86 17.60
CA CYS A 64 -27.72 32.75 18.03
C CYS A 64 -28.28 31.40 17.58
N ARG A 65 -29.59 31.17 17.76
CA ARG A 65 -30.27 29.95 17.32
C ARG A 65 -30.12 29.74 15.82
N GLN A 66 -30.35 30.77 15.02
CA GLN A 66 -30.19 30.70 13.56
C GLN A 66 -28.74 30.37 13.17
N LYS A 67 -27.74 31.01 13.81
CA LYS A 67 -26.33 30.67 13.59
C LYS A 67 -26.00 29.23 13.96
N THR A 68 -26.60 28.70 15.03
CA THR A 68 -26.43 27.29 15.43
C THR A 68 -27.03 26.35 14.40
N GLU A 69 -28.22 26.62 13.89
CA GLU A 69 -28.85 25.80 12.85
C GLU A 69 -28.08 25.87 11.51
N GLU A 70 -27.63 27.06 11.10
CA GLU A 70 -26.77 27.19 9.94
C GLU A 70 -25.44 26.45 10.09
N ALA A 71 -24.83 26.48 11.27
CA ALA A 71 -23.59 25.74 11.54
C ALA A 71 -23.80 24.22 11.48
N LYS A 72 -24.93 23.71 12.02
CA LYS A 72 -25.31 22.29 11.91
C LYS A 72 -25.60 21.88 10.46
N ALA A 73 -26.16 22.77 9.64
CA ALA A 73 -26.39 22.48 8.22
C ALA A 73 -25.10 22.54 7.38
N ARG A 74 -24.05 23.22 7.88
CA ARG A 74 -22.73 23.35 7.21
C ARG A 74 -21.71 22.30 7.64
N THR A 75 -21.96 21.49 8.66
CA THR A 75 -21.10 20.32 8.92
C THR A 75 -21.09 19.48 7.66
N VAL A 76 -19.89 19.09 7.18
CA VAL A 76 -19.68 18.27 5.97
C VAL A 76 -20.77 17.21 5.91
N ALA A 77 -21.50 17.16 4.80
CA ALA A 77 -22.60 16.23 4.66
C ALA A 77 -22.06 14.83 4.93
N ASP A 78 -22.65 14.13 5.90
CA ASP A 78 -22.32 12.76 6.30
C ASP A 78 -22.05 11.85 5.09
N ALA A 79 -22.82 12.06 4.01
CA ALA A 79 -22.68 11.39 2.73
C ALA A 79 -21.33 11.58 1.99
N GLU A 80 -20.66 12.74 2.08
CA GLU A 80 -19.34 12.93 1.46
C GLU A 80 -18.24 12.19 2.23
N MET A 81 -18.39 12.12 3.56
CA MET A 81 -17.50 11.33 4.42
C MET A 81 -17.66 9.84 4.16
N ASP A 82 -18.90 9.34 4.05
CA ASP A 82 -19.20 7.94 3.72
C ASP A 82 -18.59 7.54 2.37
N VAL A 83 -18.71 8.39 1.35
CA VAL A 83 -18.14 8.14 0.02
C VAL A 83 -16.61 8.05 0.07
N LEU A 84 -15.95 8.94 0.80
CA LEU A 84 -14.49 8.91 0.95
C LEU A 84 -14.02 7.67 1.74
N GLU A 85 -14.82 7.20 2.70
CA GLU A 85 -14.52 5.98 3.45
C GLU A 85 -14.64 4.74 2.56
N GLU A 86 -15.66 4.67 1.71
CA GLU A 86 -15.84 3.60 0.71
C GLU A 86 -14.70 3.60 -0.32
N GLU A 87 -14.32 4.76 -0.86
CA GLU A 87 -13.19 4.89 -1.80
C GLU A 87 -11.87 4.44 -1.16
N LEU A 88 -11.63 4.79 0.10
CA LEU A 88 -10.44 4.37 0.84
C LEU A 88 -10.40 2.85 1.03
N GLU A 89 -11.52 2.23 1.38
CA GLU A 89 -11.61 0.77 1.53
C GLU A 89 -11.37 0.03 0.20
N GLU A 90 -11.91 0.56 -0.90
CA GLU A 90 -11.64 0.02 -2.23
C GLU A 90 -10.16 0.11 -2.62
N GLU A 91 -9.51 1.25 -2.38
CA GLU A 91 -8.09 1.44 -2.68
C GLU A 91 -7.20 0.55 -1.82
N LEU A 92 -7.50 0.39 -0.53
CA LEU A 92 -6.79 -0.54 0.35
C LEU A 92 -6.91 -1.99 -0.15
N ARG A 93 -8.09 -2.38 -0.65
CA ARG A 93 -8.30 -3.71 -1.23
C ARG A 93 -7.47 -3.89 -2.51
N LYS A 94 -7.41 -2.87 -3.38
CA LYS A 94 -6.57 -2.89 -4.60
C LYS A 94 -5.09 -2.98 -4.26
N GLU A 95 -4.63 -2.19 -3.29
CA GLU A 95 -3.25 -2.22 -2.79
C GLU A 95 -2.87 -3.62 -2.28
N HIS A 96 -3.73 -4.24 -1.48
CA HIS A 96 -3.50 -5.60 -0.97
C HIS A 96 -3.37 -6.63 -2.12
N LEU A 97 -4.24 -6.55 -3.14
CA LEU A 97 -4.15 -7.44 -4.30
C LEU A 97 -2.84 -7.25 -5.06
N LEU A 98 -2.44 -6.00 -5.29
CA LEU A 98 -1.17 -5.67 -5.96
C LEU A 98 0.03 -6.15 -5.15
N MET A 99 0.02 -6.02 -3.82
CA MET A 99 1.09 -6.57 -2.97
C MET A 99 1.22 -8.08 -3.10
N GLU A 100 0.09 -8.80 -3.17
CA GLU A 100 0.08 -10.25 -3.34
C GLU A 100 0.61 -10.66 -4.73
N GLU A 101 0.21 -9.95 -5.78
CA GLU A 101 0.76 -10.15 -7.13
C GLU A 101 2.27 -9.89 -7.18
N ILE A 102 2.74 -8.81 -6.56
CA ILE A 102 4.17 -8.49 -6.45
C ILE A 102 4.91 -9.63 -5.72
N ARG A 103 4.31 -10.18 -4.66
CA ARG A 103 4.89 -11.31 -3.93
C ARG A 103 5.03 -12.55 -4.81
N LEU A 104 3.99 -12.90 -5.56
CA LEU A 104 4.01 -14.04 -6.47
C LEU A 104 5.05 -13.86 -7.58
N VAL A 105 5.05 -12.70 -8.25
CA VAL A 105 6.03 -12.38 -9.30
C VAL A 105 7.45 -12.40 -8.75
N THR A 106 7.67 -11.90 -7.53
CA THR A 106 8.98 -11.94 -6.88
C THR A 106 9.45 -13.37 -6.63
N SER A 107 8.56 -14.26 -6.18
CA SER A 107 8.92 -15.68 -6.00
C SER A 107 9.27 -16.36 -7.32
N GLU A 108 8.52 -16.09 -8.40
CA GLU A 108 8.79 -16.63 -9.72
C GLU A 108 10.15 -16.14 -10.27
N ILE A 109 10.46 -14.85 -10.11
CA ILE A 109 11.76 -14.28 -10.48
C ILE A 109 12.90 -15.00 -9.75
N ASN A 110 12.74 -15.25 -8.45
CA ASN A 110 13.76 -15.94 -7.66
C ASN A 110 13.97 -17.39 -8.16
N GLU A 111 12.90 -18.11 -8.45
CA GLU A 111 12.99 -19.47 -9.00
C GLU A 111 13.68 -19.49 -10.36
N LEU A 112 13.32 -18.56 -11.26
CA LEU A 112 13.94 -18.42 -12.56
C LEU A 112 15.43 -18.05 -12.45
N ASP A 113 15.81 -17.23 -11.48
CA ASP A 113 17.22 -16.88 -11.26
C ASP A 113 18.03 -18.08 -10.74
N CYS A 114 17.47 -18.88 -9.84
CA CYS A 114 18.07 -20.16 -9.44
C CYS A 114 18.25 -21.11 -10.64
N GLN A 115 17.23 -21.22 -11.50
CA GLN A 115 17.33 -22.05 -12.72
C GLN A 115 18.41 -21.52 -13.67
N ARG A 116 18.47 -20.20 -13.89
CA ARG A 116 19.49 -19.55 -14.71
C ARG A 116 20.90 -19.88 -14.20
N ILE A 117 21.13 -19.79 -12.89
CA ILE A 117 22.43 -20.13 -12.27
C ILE A 117 22.78 -21.60 -12.57
N SER A 118 21.85 -22.53 -12.32
CA SER A 118 22.06 -23.96 -12.57
C SER A 118 22.39 -24.27 -14.05
N VAL A 119 21.68 -23.64 -14.98
CA VAL A 119 21.94 -23.80 -16.42
C VAL A 119 23.32 -23.25 -16.79
N GLN A 120 23.72 -22.11 -16.23
CA GLN A 120 25.02 -21.52 -16.50
C GLN A 120 26.17 -22.39 -15.99
N GLU A 121 26.03 -22.99 -14.81
CA GLU A 121 27.03 -23.94 -14.26
C GLU A 121 27.16 -25.18 -15.15
N ARG A 122 26.03 -25.78 -15.56
CA ARG A 122 26.03 -26.93 -16.48
C ARG A 122 26.70 -26.59 -17.82
N LYS A 123 26.43 -25.40 -18.36
CA LYS A 123 27.07 -24.91 -19.60
C LYS A 123 28.59 -24.80 -19.45
N GLN A 124 29.08 -24.32 -18.31
CA GLN A 124 30.52 -24.25 -18.05
C GLN A 124 31.15 -25.63 -17.89
N ALA A 125 30.47 -26.56 -17.21
CA ALA A 125 30.93 -27.94 -17.08
C ALA A 125 31.02 -28.63 -18.45
N MET A 126 30.01 -28.45 -19.31
CA MET A 126 29.99 -29.00 -20.66
C MET A 126 31.16 -28.49 -21.50
N LYS A 127 31.47 -27.18 -21.46
CA LYS A 127 32.64 -26.63 -22.17
C LYS A 127 33.96 -27.25 -21.72
N LYS A 128 34.11 -27.55 -20.42
CA LYS A 128 35.31 -28.21 -19.89
C LYS A 128 35.42 -29.65 -20.41
N LEU A 129 34.29 -30.38 -20.43
CA LEU A 129 34.25 -31.75 -20.97
C LEU A 129 34.56 -31.78 -22.46
N GLU A 130 33.97 -30.89 -23.25
CA GLU A 130 34.25 -30.76 -24.69
C GLU A 130 35.73 -30.48 -24.96
N GLN A 131 36.36 -29.61 -24.15
CA GLN A 131 37.80 -29.37 -24.26
C GLN A 131 38.63 -30.61 -23.92
N GLN A 132 38.23 -31.38 -22.91
CA GLN A 132 38.91 -32.62 -22.53
C GLN A 132 38.75 -33.69 -23.62
N GLU A 133 37.57 -33.82 -24.20
CA GLU A 133 37.28 -34.72 -25.32
C GLU A 133 38.12 -34.38 -26.54
N LEU A 134 38.19 -33.10 -26.92
CA LEU A 134 39.04 -32.66 -28.03
C LEU A 134 40.53 -32.97 -27.78
N ARG A 135 41.00 -32.81 -26.53
CA ARG A 135 42.38 -33.19 -26.15
C ARG A 135 42.58 -34.70 -26.26
N ALA A 136 41.63 -35.51 -25.79
CA ALA A 136 41.69 -36.97 -25.88
C ALA A 136 41.69 -37.42 -27.35
N GLN A 137 40.83 -36.86 -28.18
CA GLN A 137 40.75 -37.14 -29.61
C GLN A 137 42.06 -36.80 -30.33
N ARG A 138 42.65 -35.62 -30.06
CA ARG A 138 43.96 -35.24 -30.62
C ARG A 138 45.06 -36.21 -30.21
N LYS A 139 45.07 -36.64 -28.94
CA LYS A 139 46.03 -37.63 -28.43
C LYS A 139 45.88 -38.99 -29.12
N LEU A 140 44.64 -39.46 -29.29
CA LEU A 140 44.36 -40.70 -30.01
C LEU A 140 44.74 -40.61 -31.49
N SER A 141 44.43 -39.48 -32.15
CA SER A 141 44.83 -39.23 -33.53
C SER A 141 46.34 -39.22 -33.70
N MET A 142 47.08 -38.64 -32.75
CA MET A 142 48.53 -38.67 -32.73
C MET A 142 49.04 -40.11 -32.62
N TYR A 143 48.50 -40.92 -31.70
CA TYR A 143 48.90 -42.32 -31.58
C TYR A 143 48.61 -43.12 -32.85
N ALA A 144 47.40 -43.02 -33.40
CA ALA A 144 47.04 -43.68 -34.65
C ALA A 144 47.94 -43.24 -35.83
N SER A 145 48.44 -42.00 -35.85
CA SER A 145 49.36 -41.54 -36.91
C SER A 145 50.77 -42.09 -36.80
N VAL A 146 51.20 -42.52 -35.61
CA VAL A 146 52.54 -43.07 -35.36
C VAL A 146 52.53 -44.58 -35.46
N THR A 147 51.47 -45.24 -35.00
CA THR A 147 51.41 -46.70 -34.89
C THR A 147 50.59 -47.34 -36.00
N ASP A 148 49.73 -46.58 -36.68
CA ASP A 148 48.70 -47.09 -37.59
C ASP A 148 47.86 -48.24 -37.01
N ILE A 149 47.72 -48.27 -35.68
CA ILE A 149 46.90 -49.24 -34.96
C ILE A 149 45.47 -48.72 -34.78
N ILE A 150 44.50 -49.59 -35.07
CA ILE A 150 43.10 -49.45 -34.69
C ILE A 150 42.81 -50.48 -33.58
N PRO A 151 42.72 -50.06 -32.31
CA PRO A 151 42.42 -50.95 -31.20
C PRO A 151 40.99 -51.51 -31.33
N ASN A 152 40.82 -52.76 -30.92
CA ASN A 152 39.49 -53.33 -30.70
C ASN A 152 39.04 -53.01 -29.27
N MET A 153 37.85 -52.42 -29.11
CA MET A 153 37.32 -51.98 -27.82
C MET A 153 36.25 -52.93 -27.25
N ASP A 154 35.88 -53.98 -27.99
CA ASP A 154 34.79 -54.89 -27.62
C ASP A 154 35.17 -55.84 -26.47
N ASP A 155 36.43 -56.27 -26.40
CA ASP A 155 36.94 -57.19 -25.38
C ASP A 155 38.03 -56.51 -24.53
N GLN A 156 37.71 -56.22 -23.27
CA GLN A 156 38.63 -55.61 -22.31
C GLN A 156 39.58 -56.62 -21.65
N SER A 157 39.35 -57.93 -21.83
CA SER A 157 40.19 -58.97 -21.23
C SER A 157 41.50 -59.19 -22.00
N LYS A 158 41.57 -58.70 -23.25
CA LYS A 158 42.72 -58.89 -24.15
C LYS A 158 43.07 -57.59 -24.87
N ILE A 159 44.35 -57.45 -25.20
CA ILE A 159 44.84 -56.35 -26.03
C ILE A 159 44.80 -56.81 -27.48
N SER A 160 43.78 -56.39 -28.23
CA SER A 160 43.60 -56.79 -29.62
C SER A 160 43.33 -55.59 -30.52
N GLY A 161 43.58 -55.75 -31.82
CA GLY A 161 43.38 -54.68 -32.78
C GLY A 161 43.91 -55.03 -34.16
N HIS A 162 43.98 -54.00 -35.01
CA HIS A 162 44.45 -54.11 -36.37
C HIS A 162 45.57 -53.09 -36.63
N ILE A 163 46.65 -53.50 -37.27
CA ILE A 163 47.71 -52.62 -37.81
C ILE A 163 47.40 -52.38 -39.30
N VAL A 164 47.32 -51.12 -39.71
CA VAL A 164 46.93 -50.70 -41.07
C VAL A 164 48.16 -50.20 -41.82
N ASP A 165 48.64 -50.96 -42.79
CA ASP A 165 49.67 -50.47 -43.71
C ASP A 165 49.01 -49.70 -44.88
N ARG A 166 49.16 -48.37 -44.87
CA ARG A 166 48.59 -47.48 -45.90
C ARG A 166 49.26 -47.65 -47.27
N ASN A 167 50.52 -48.07 -47.31
CA ASN A 167 51.28 -48.23 -48.55
C ASN A 167 50.93 -49.56 -49.23
N LYS A 168 50.80 -50.63 -48.44
CA LYS A 168 50.49 -51.98 -48.96
C LYS A 168 49.00 -52.32 -48.97
N ARG A 169 48.14 -51.47 -48.39
CA ARG A 169 46.70 -51.73 -48.17
C ARG A 169 46.45 -53.05 -47.44
N VAL A 170 47.32 -53.39 -46.48
CA VAL A 170 47.21 -54.62 -45.68
C VAL A 170 46.75 -54.28 -44.27
N VAL A 171 45.85 -55.11 -43.74
CA VAL A 171 45.36 -55.00 -42.36
C VAL A 171 45.76 -56.28 -41.63
N GLN A 172 46.68 -56.16 -40.67
CA GLN A 172 47.13 -57.29 -39.85
C GLN A 172 46.43 -57.27 -38.50
N LYS A 173 45.78 -58.37 -38.10
CA LYS A 173 45.13 -58.49 -36.80
C LYS A 173 46.12 -59.01 -35.76
N PHE A 174 46.11 -58.45 -34.55
CA PHE A 174 46.87 -58.95 -33.40
C PHE A 174 45.96 -59.16 -32.18
N GLU A 175 46.38 -60.06 -31.30
CA GLU A 175 45.72 -60.37 -30.04
C GLU A 175 46.78 -60.79 -29.01
N LEU A 176 46.84 -60.08 -27.89
CA LEU A 176 47.80 -60.27 -26.82
C LEU A 176 47.04 -60.40 -25.48
N ASP A 177 47.50 -61.32 -24.65
CA ASP A 177 46.87 -61.61 -23.35
C ASP A 177 47.65 -60.92 -22.22
N PRO A 178 47.09 -59.88 -21.57
CA PRO A 178 47.76 -59.14 -20.51
C PRO A 178 48.00 -59.97 -19.24
N THR A 179 47.36 -61.14 -19.09
CA THR A 179 47.54 -62.02 -17.93
C THR A 179 48.73 -62.97 -18.06
N LYS A 180 49.20 -63.22 -19.29
CA LYS A 180 50.27 -64.19 -19.59
C LYS A 180 51.63 -63.55 -19.82
N THR A 181 51.66 -62.25 -20.10
CA THR A 181 52.85 -61.55 -20.58
C THR A 181 53.00 -60.23 -19.85
N SER A 182 54.24 -59.83 -19.55
CA SER A 182 54.48 -58.56 -18.86
C SER A 182 54.12 -57.37 -19.75
N ALA A 183 53.74 -56.24 -19.15
CA ALA A 183 53.46 -55.02 -19.90
C ALA A 183 54.66 -54.56 -20.76
N PHE A 184 55.88 -54.81 -20.30
CA PHE A 184 57.10 -54.49 -21.04
C PHE A 184 57.23 -55.34 -22.32
N ASP A 185 57.05 -56.66 -22.20
CA ASP A 185 57.16 -57.59 -23.33
C ASP A 185 56.04 -57.37 -24.35
N ILE A 186 54.83 -57.05 -23.89
CA ILE A 186 53.69 -56.67 -24.74
C ILE A 186 54.03 -55.42 -25.55
N CYS A 187 54.55 -54.37 -24.91
CA CYS A 187 54.95 -53.14 -25.60
C CYS A 187 56.02 -53.39 -26.66
N ASN A 188 57.07 -54.15 -26.34
CA ASN A 188 58.12 -54.49 -27.30
C ASN A 188 57.55 -55.29 -28.47
N SER A 189 56.72 -56.29 -28.20
CA SER A 189 56.06 -57.09 -29.24
C SER A 189 55.23 -56.21 -30.19
N ILE A 190 54.51 -55.22 -29.65
CA ILE A 190 53.74 -54.27 -30.46
C ILE A 190 54.67 -53.39 -31.31
N TRP A 191 55.75 -52.85 -30.74
CA TRP A 191 56.71 -52.05 -31.50
C TRP A 191 57.43 -52.84 -32.58
N ASP A 192 57.77 -54.11 -32.32
CA ASP A 192 58.37 -55.00 -33.31
C ASP A 192 57.39 -55.28 -34.46
N MET A 193 56.10 -55.44 -34.16
CA MET A 193 55.05 -55.59 -35.18
C MET A 193 54.87 -54.32 -36.04
N ILE A 194 54.92 -53.12 -35.44
CA ILE A 194 54.80 -51.85 -36.17
C ILE A 194 56.02 -51.61 -37.07
N ASN A 195 57.23 -51.93 -36.60
CA ASN A 195 58.48 -51.70 -37.33
C ASN A 195 58.85 -52.84 -38.29
N SER A 196 58.04 -53.90 -38.36
CA SER A 196 58.26 -55.01 -39.28
C SER A 196 57.97 -54.56 -40.72
N PRO A 197 58.90 -54.73 -41.67
CA PRO A 197 58.90 -54.06 -42.97
C PRO A 197 57.77 -54.44 -43.94
#